data_AF-A0A1F6P9A9-F1
#
_entry.id   AF-A0A1F6P9A9-F1
#
_cell.length_a   1.000
_cell.length_b   1.000
_cell.length_c   1.000
_cell.angle_alpha   90.00
_cell.angle_beta   90.00
_cell.angle_gamma   90.00
#
_symmetry.space_group_name_H-M   'P 1'
#
loop_
_entity.id
_entity.type
_entity.pdbx_description
1 polymer ?
#
loop_
_entity_poly.entity_id
_entity_poly.type
_entity_poly.pdbx_seq_one_letter_code
_entity_poly.pdbx_strand_id
1 'polypeptide(L)'
;MKKILPVFVVLLVLVGGGSFYGGMKYSDSKRVSRFSADMAGGGNFRAGNIMGGGAPRSTGMAGGNARGVGFATGEILSKDDSSLTIKLRDGGSQIIFFSTSTQIMKSSAGSMGDLIVGESITVNGSTNQDGSVTAQSIQLRPDIATSSIR
;
A
#
# COMPACT_ATOMS: atom_id res chain seq x y z
N MET A 1 -17.65 -10.86 -50.87
CA MET A 1 -16.79 -10.52 -49.71
C MET A 1 -17.49 -10.71 -48.34
N LYS A 2 -18.42 -11.67 -48.17
CA LYS A 2 -19.13 -11.91 -46.89
C LYS A 2 -18.78 -13.25 -46.22
N LYS A 3 -18.06 -14.14 -46.92
CA LYS A 3 -17.67 -15.48 -46.43
C LYS A 3 -16.31 -15.52 -45.72
N ILE A 4 -15.55 -14.41 -45.77
CA ILE A 4 -14.21 -14.29 -45.17
C ILE A 4 -14.30 -13.87 -43.70
N LEU A 5 -15.39 -13.18 -43.32
CA LEU A 5 -15.65 -12.72 -41.96
C LEU A 5 -15.73 -13.86 -40.92
N PRO A 6 -16.46 -14.98 -41.14
CA PRO A 6 -16.48 -16.07 -40.16
C PRO A 6 -15.13 -16.78 -40.02
N VAL A 7 -14.36 -16.89 -41.11
CA VAL A 7 -13.01 -17.50 -41.07
C VAL A 7 -12.06 -16.66 -40.21
N PHE A 8 -12.13 -15.33 -40.32
CA PHE A 8 -11.32 -14.42 -39.50
C PHE A 8 -11.65 -14.49 -38.02
N VAL A 9 -12.93 -14.60 -37.67
CA VAL A 9 -13.38 -14.71 -36.26
C VAL A 9 -12.91 -16.03 -35.64
N VAL A 10 -13.01 -17.14 -36.38
CA VAL A 10 -12.51 -18.46 -35.91
C VAL A 10 -10.99 -18.42 -35.71
N LEU A 11 -10.25 -17.77 -36.62
CA LEU A 11 -8.80 -17.62 -36.52
C LEU A 11 -8.39 -16.76 -35.31
N LEU A 12 -9.12 -15.68 -35.03
CA LEU A 12 -8.90 -14.82 -33.86
C LEU A 12 -9.15 -15.55 -32.54
N VAL A 13 -10.21 -16.37 -32.47
CA VAL A 13 -10.52 -17.16 -31.27
C VAL A 13 -9.48 -18.26 -31.04
N LEU A 14 -9.00 -18.92 -32.10
CA LEU A 14 -7.95 -19.94 -31.99
C LEU A 14 -6.61 -19.36 -31.55
N VAL A 15 -6.21 -18.20 -32.09
CA VAL A 15 -4.95 -17.53 -31.72
C VAL A 15 -5.04 -16.90 -30.32
N GLY A 16 -6.17 -16.28 -29.98
CA GLY A 16 -6.41 -15.67 -28.66
C GLY A 16 -6.54 -16.70 -27.53
N GLY A 17 -7.25 -17.81 -27.77
CA GLY A 17 -7.41 -18.87 -26.77
C GLY A 17 -6.14 -19.70 -26.53
N GLY A 18 -5.39 -19.99 -27.60
CA GLY A 18 -4.14 -20.77 -27.52
C GLY A 18 -3.01 -20.02 -26.82
N SER A 19 -2.90 -18.71 -27.04
CA SER A 19 -1.86 -17.87 -26.41
C SER A 19 -2.09 -17.66 -24.91
N PHE A 20 -3.35 -17.56 -24.47
CA PHE A 20 -3.67 -17.43 -23.05
C PHE A 20 -3.42 -18.72 -22.25
N TYR A 21 -3.81 -19.88 -22.79
CA TYR A 21 -3.56 -21.18 -22.13
C TYR A 21 -2.09 -21.61 -22.17
N GLY A 22 -1.40 -21.35 -23.30
CA GLY A 22 0.04 -21.61 -23.44
C GLY A 22 0.89 -20.77 -22.46
N GLY A 23 0.55 -19.49 -22.29
CA GLY A 23 1.23 -18.60 -21.34
C GLY A 23 1.03 -18.99 -19.87
N MET A 24 -0.20 -19.40 -19.49
CA MET A 24 -0.50 -19.85 -18.13
C MET A 24 0.28 -21.12 -17.76
N LYS A 25 0.34 -22.12 -18.66
CA LYS A 25 1.06 -23.37 -18.39
C LYS A 25 2.59 -23.23 -18.44
N TYR A 26 3.10 -22.27 -19.22
CA TYR A 26 4.54 -21.95 -19.23
C TYR A 26 4.98 -21.25 -17.93
N SER A 27 4.04 -20.62 -17.22
CA SER A 27 4.28 -19.98 -15.92
C SER A 27 4.41 -20.98 -14.76
N ASP A 28 3.74 -22.13 -14.85
CA ASP A 28 3.87 -23.24 -13.88
C ASP A 28 5.23 -23.95 -13.96
N SER A 29 5.86 -23.96 -15.15
CA SER A 29 7.13 -24.66 -15.37
C SER A 29 8.38 -23.97 -14.77
N LYS A 30 8.23 -22.84 -14.05
CA LYS A 30 9.33 -22.15 -13.35
C LYS A 30 9.13 -21.97 -11.85
N ARG A 31 8.16 -22.64 -11.23
CA ARG A 31 7.98 -22.64 -9.77
C ARG A 31 7.95 -24.06 -9.20
N VAL A 32 9.08 -24.75 -9.32
CA VAL A 32 9.32 -26.02 -8.64
C VAL A 32 10.69 -25.95 -7.94
N SER A 33 10.59 -25.77 -6.62
CA SER A 33 11.30 -26.58 -5.60
C SER A 33 12.81 -26.41 -5.43
N ARG A 34 13.19 -25.41 -4.62
CA ARG A 34 14.31 -25.54 -3.68
C ARG A 34 13.90 -25.08 -2.30
N PHE A 35 12.96 -25.78 -1.67
CA PHE A 35 12.83 -25.76 -0.21
C PHE A 35 11.80 -26.81 0.16
N SER A 36 12.27 -27.98 0.60
CA SER A 36 11.60 -29.00 1.42
C SER A 36 12.22 -30.36 1.08
N ALA A 37 13.25 -30.73 1.83
CA ALA A 37 13.65 -32.11 2.04
C ALA A 37 14.13 -32.18 3.49
N ASP A 38 13.18 -32.54 4.35
CA ASP A 38 13.32 -33.50 5.45
C ASP A 38 14.59 -33.38 6.29
N MET A 39 14.54 -32.86 7.53
CA MET A 39 13.85 -33.51 8.65
C MET A 39 14.11 -35.02 8.73
N ALA A 40 15.38 -35.43 8.59
CA ALA A 40 15.87 -36.74 8.99
C ALA A 40 17.35 -36.63 9.39
N GLY A 41 17.65 -36.68 10.69
CA GLY A 41 19.03 -36.73 11.17
C GLY A 41 19.17 -36.29 12.61
N GLY A 42 19.14 -37.27 13.52
CA GLY A 42 19.36 -37.05 14.95
C GLY A 42 20.75 -36.49 15.27
N GLY A 43 20.87 -35.90 16.45
CA GLY A 43 22.15 -35.45 16.97
C GLY A 43 22.00 -34.52 18.16
N ASN A 44 22.27 -35.09 19.34
CA ASN A 44 22.41 -34.45 20.64
C ASN A 44 23.03 -33.04 20.62
N PHE A 45 22.36 -32.08 21.24
CA PHE A 45 23.04 -30.95 21.90
C PHE A 45 22.52 -30.81 23.33
N ARG A 46 23.09 -31.65 24.19
CA ARG A 46 23.18 -31.38 25.63
C ARG A 46 24.35 -30.43 25.86
N ALA A 47 24.12 -29.49 26.76
CA ALA A 47 25.09 -28.86 27.65
C ALA A 47 26.12 -27.89 27.06
N GLY A 48 26.05 -26.64 27.52
CA GLY A 48 27.20 -25.75 27.59
C GLY A 48 26.90 -24.29 27.23
N ASN A 49 26.86 -23.44 28.27
CA ASN A 49 27.13 -22.00 28.20
C ASN A 49 26.23 -21.10 27.36
N ILE A 50 25.21 -20.48 27.97
CA ILE A 50 24.93 -19.04 27.74
C ILE A 50 24.40 -18.42 29.04
N MET A 51 25.34 -18.01 29.90
CA MET A 51 25.13 -16.93 30.86
C MET A 51 25.48 -15.64 30.11
N GLY A 52 24.49 -14.79 29.83
CA GLY A 52 24.71 -13.55 29.10
C GLY A 52 23.38 -12.95 28.64
N GLY A 53 22.98 -11.86 29.29
CA GLY A 53 21.71 -11.18 29.06
C GLY A 53 21.47 -10.84 27.58
N GLY A 54 20.33 -11.30 27.09
CA GLY A 54 19.80 -10.98 25.78
C GLY A 54 18.44 -11.62 25.69
N ALA A 55 17.39 -10.83 25.92
CA ALA A 55 16.02 -11.28 25.80
C ALA A 55 15.83 -12.05 24.48
N PRO A 56 15.21 -13.24 24.49
CA PRO A 56 14.87 -13.92 23.26
C PRO A 56 13.92 -12.98 22.49
N ARG A 57 14.36 -12.52 21.33
CA ARG A 57 13.50 -11.89 20.32
C ARG A 57 12.48 -12.93 19.89
N SER A 58 11.42 -13.01 20.67
CA SER A 58 10.17 -13.63 20.30
C SER A 58 9.71 -13.02 18.98
N THR A 59 9.19 -13.89 18.14
CA THR A 59 8.32 -13.59 17.00
C THR A 59 9.05 -13.53 15.67
N GLY A 60 9.16 -14.71 15.06
CA GLY A 60 9.11 -14.81 13.63
C GLY A 60 7.89 -14.04 13.11
N MET A 61 8.16 -12.98 12.37
CA MET A 61 7.17 -12.29 11.53
C MET A 61 7.48 -12.65 10.07
N ALA A 62 7.56 -13.95 9.80
CA ALA A 62 7.46 -14.52 8.47
C ALA A 62 6.16 -15.32 8.46
N GLY A 63 5.17 -14.89 7.67
CA GLY A 63 3.94 -15.64 7.46
C GLY A 63 2.78 -15.30 8.40
N GLY A 64 2.44 -14.01 8.50
CA GLY A 64 1.12 -13.59 8.98
C GLY A 64 0.45 -12.80 7.88
N ASN A 65 -0.68 -13.27 7.36
CA ASN A 65 -1.56 -12.51 6.48
C ASN A 65 -1.82 -11.12 7.09
N ALA A 66 -1.09 -10.10 6.62
CA ALA A 66 -1.42 -8.70 6.84
C ALA A 66 -2.65 -8.34 5.99
N ARG A 67 -3.76 -9.02 6.24
CA ARG A 67 -5.09 -8.57 5.84
C ARG A 67 -5.41 -7.40 6.76
N GLY A 68 -5.22 -6.17 6.29
CA GLY A 68 -5.96 -5.07 6.91
C GLY A 68 -5.40 -3.66 6.82
N VAL A 69 -4.18 -3.42 6.34
CA VAL A 69 -3.72 -2.02 6.15
C VAL A 69 -3.16 -1.85 4.74
N GLY A 70 -4.08 -1.61 3.80
CA GLY A 70 -3.72 -1.21 2.45
C GLY A 70 -3.38 0.27 2.43
N PHE A 71 -2.09 0.61 2.35
CA PHE A 71 -1.66 1.96 2.01
C PHE A 71 -1.55 2.08 0.51
N ALA A 72 -2.30 3.00 -0.07
CA ALA A 72 -2.28 3.29 -1.49
C ALA A 72 -1.80 4.72 -1.70
N THR A 73 -0.86 4.93 -2.61
CA THR A 73 -0.32 6.26 -2.92
C THR A 73 -0.09 6.35 -4.41
N GLY A 74 -0.63 7.40 -5.02
CA GLY A 74 -0.63 7.53 -6.46
C GLY A 74 -1.35 8.78 -6.94
N GLU A 75 -1.52 8.85 -8.26
CA GLU A 75 -2.24 9.92 -8.95
C GLU A 75 -3.66 9.45 -9.28
N ILE A 76 -4.67 10.29 -9.11
CA ILE A 76 -6.07 9.94 -9.44
C ILE A 76 -6.23 9.93 -10.96
N LEU A 77 -6.63 8.79 -11.52
CA LEU A 77 -6.96 8.63 -12.95
C LEU A 77 -8.44 8.86 -13.24
N SER A 78 -9.32 8.41 -12.35
CA SER A 78 -10.76 8.56 -12.46
C SER A 78 -11.43 8.54 -11.09
N LYS A 79 -12.65 9.07 -11.00
CA LYS A 79 -13.45 9.12 -9.78
C LYS A 79 -14.93 9.02 -10.10
N ASP A 80 -15.63 8.26 -9.27
CA ASP A 80 -17.09 8.14 -9.18
C ASP A 80 -17.56 8.56 -7.78
N ASP A 81 -18.84 8.32 -7.45
CA ASP A 81 -19.45 8.77 -6.19
C ASP A 81 -18.93 8.03 -4.95
N SER A 82 -18.50 6.77 -5.10
CA SER A 82 -18.04 5.92 -3.99
C SER A 82 -16.68 5.27 -4.25
N SER A 83 -16.02 5.61 -5.35
CA SER A 83 -14.73 5.03 -5.71
C SER A 83 -13.87 5.98 -6.53
N LEU A 84 -12.55 5.77 -6.47
CA LEU A 84 -11.59 6.41 -7.35
C LEU A 84 -10.54 5.39 -7.81
N THR A 85 -10.02 5.56 -9.02
CA THR A 85 -8.91 4.76 -9.53
C THR A 85 -7.65 5.59 -9.45
N ILE A 86 -6.61 5.06 -8.81
CA ILE A 86 -5.28 5.69 -8.82
C ILE A 86 -4.31 4.93 -9.71
N LYS A 87 -3.37 5.68 -10.29
CA LYS A 87 -2.12 5.16 -10.86
C LYS A 87 -1.10 5.01 -9.74
N LEU A 88 -0.65 3.79 -9.53
CA LEU A 88 0.40 3.47 -8.57
C LEU A 88 1.79 3.84 -9.14
N ARG A 89 2.77 4.02 -8.25
CA ARG A 89 4.15 4.38 -8.64
C ARG A 89 4.85 3.28 -9.45
N ASP A 90 4.42 2.03 -9.33
CA ASP A 90 4.93 0.88 -10.08
C ASP A 90 4.34 0.75 -11.49
N GLY A 91 3.48 1.70 -11.89
CA GLY A 91 2.81 1.71 -13.18
C GLY A 91 1.50 0.92 -13.22
N GLY A 92 1.12 0.24 -12.14
CA GLY A 92 -0.19 -0.39 -11.99
C GLY A 92 -1.30 0.62 -11.68
N SER A 93 -2.53 0.12 -11.57
CA SER A 93 -3.66 0.91 -11.08
C SER A 93 -4.40 0.17 -9.96
N GLN A 94 -5.03 0.94 -9.08
CA GLN A 94 -5.82 0.41 -7.97
C GLN A 94 -7.09 1.21 -7.78
N ILE A 95 -8.20 0.52 -7.52
CA ILE A 95 -9.49 1.13 -7.18
C ILE A 95 -9.57 1.27 -5.66
N ILE A 96 -9.91 2.47 -5.19
CA ILE A 96 -10.10 2.83 -3.79
C ILE A 96 -11.58 3.15 -3.59
N PHE A 97 -12.23 2.46 -2.66
CA PHE A 97 -13.61 2.77 -2.24
C PHE A 97 -13.62 3.73 -1.06
N PHE A 98 -14.57 4.66 -1.05
CA PHE A 98 -14.76 5.61 0.05
C PHE A 98 -16.26 5.83 0.31
N SER A 99 -16.57 6.45 1.44
CA SER A 99 -17.94 6.76 1.86
C SER A 99 -18.03 8.20 2.39
N THR A 100 -19.23 8.62 2.78
CA THR A 100 -19.46 9.92 3.42
C THR A 100 -18.76 10.07 4.77
N SER A 101 -18.37 8.98 5.41
CA SER A 101 -17.58 9.00 6.66
C SER A 101 -16.08 9.06 6.40
N THR A 102 -15.61 8.98 5.14
CA THR A 102 -14.19 9.10 4.81
C THR A 102 -13.74 10.54 4.99
N GLN A 103 -12.79 10.77 5.90
CA GLN A 103 -12.18 12.09 6.09
C GLN A 103 -11.21 12.38 4.95
N ILE A 104 -11.39 13.52 4.30
CA ILE A 104 -10.53 13.97 3.20
C ILE A 104 -9.72 15.16 3.69
N MET A 105 -8.41 14.96 3.83
CA MET A 105 -7.47 16.02 4.15
C MET A 105 -6.91 16.61 2.86
N LYS A 106 -6.96 17.93 2.74
CA LYS A 106 -6.35 18.67 1.64
C LYS A 106 -5.37 19.68 2.20
N SER A 107 -4.16 19.68 1.68
CA SER A 107 -3.20 20.75 1.89
C SER A 107 -3.25 21.72 0.70
N SER A 108 -3.21 23.01 0.98
CA SER A 108 -3.09 24.07 -0.02
C SER A 108 -2.01 25.06 0.42
N ALA A 109 -1.53 25.89 -0.51
CA ALA A 109 -0.67 27.01 -0.14
C ALA A 109 -1.43 27.95 0.80
N GLY A 110 -0.80 28.31 1.91
CA GLY A 110 -1.32 29.27 2.88
C GLY A 110 -0.63 30.63 2.75
N SER A 111 -1.27 31.64 3.32
CA SER A 111 -0.79 33.00 3.45
C SER A 111 -0.73 33.40 4.93
N MET A 112 -0.06 34.52 5.23
CA MET A 112 -0.02 35.04 6.61
C MET A 112 -1.41 35.42 7.14
N GLY A 113 -2.35 35.76 6.26
CA GLY A 113 -3.73 36.09 6.64
C GLY A 113 -4.54 34.87 7.10
N ASP A 114 -4.11 33.66 6.75
CA ASP A 114 -4.78 32.43 7.16
C ASP A 114 -4.39 32.00 8.58
N LEU A 115 -3.42 32.67 9.21
CA LEU A 115 -3.01 32.40 10.59
C LEU A 115 -3.94 33.12 11.57
N ILE A 116 -5.08 32.48 11.87
CA ILE A 116 -6.08 33.03 12.77
C ILE A 116 -5.84 32.53 14.20
N VAL A 117 -5.96 33.45 15.17
CA VAL A 117 -5.84 33.11 16.59
C VAL A 117 -6.92 32.12 17.00
N GLY A 118 -6.52 31.02 17.63
CA GLY A 118 -7.43 29.95 18.06
C GLY A 118 -7.44 28.74 17.13
N GLU A 119 -6.85 28.83 15.93
CA GLU A 119 -6.70 27.68 15.05
C GLU A 119 -5.57 26.75 15.48
N SER A 120 -5.74 25.45 15.20
CA SER A 120 -4.72 24.44 15.44
C SER A 120 -3.68 24.47 14.33
N ILE A 121 -2.40 24.53 14.71
CA ILE A 121 -1.28 24.53 13.77
C ILE A 121 -0.23 23.49 14.17
N THR A 122 0.51 23.01 13.19
CA THR A 122 1.78 22.32 13.40
C THR A 122 2.90 23.18 12.83
N VAL A 123 3.92 23.46 13.64
CA VAL A 123 5.08 24.25 13.23
C VAL A 123 6.29 23.33 13.12
N ASN A 124 6.95 23.34 11.97
CA ASN A 124 8.27 22.74 11.80
C ASN A 124 9.31 23.84 11.74
N GLY A 125 10.32 23.76 12.61
CA GLY A 125 11.31 24.80 12.79
C GLY A 125 12.44 24.39 13.72
N SER A 126 13.27 25.36 14.10
CA SER A 126 14.36 25.15 15.05
C SER A 126 14.00 25.77 16.40
N THR A 127 14.20 25.01 17.48
CA THR A 127 14.05 25.52 18.85
C THR A 127 15.27 26.34 19.24
N ASN A 128 15.04 27.54 19.76
CA ASN A 128 16.04 28.48 20.23
C ASN A 128 16.40 28.21 21.71
N GLN A 129 17.50 28.79 22.20
CA GLN A 129 17.97 28.59 23.58
C GLN A 129 17.02 29.14 24.65
N ASP A 130 16.17 30.10 24.28
CA ASP A 130 15.13 30.69 25.13
C ASP A 130 13.82 29.87 25.15
N GLY A 131 13.77 28.74 24.44
CA GLY A 131 12.60 27.88 24.32
C GLY A 131 11.60 28.30 23.24
N SER A 132 11.84 29.40 22.52
CA SER A 132 11.03 29.78 21.36
C SER A 132 11.34 28.92 20.13
N VAL A 133 10.47 28.93 19.11
CA VAL A 133 10.67 28.18 17.87
C VAL A 133 10.69 29.12 16.67
N THR A 134 11.76 29.08 15.89
CA THR A 134 11.86 29.76 14.59
C THR A 134 11.28 28.85 13.50
N ALA A 135 10.10 29.20 12.98
CA ALA A 135 9.37 28.39 12.00
C ALA A 135 10.05 28.40 10.61
N GLN A 136 10.19 27.23 10.01
CA GLN A 136 10.56 27.05 8.59
C GLN A 136 9.32 26.72 7.74
N SER A 137 8.34 26.04 8.34
CA SER A 137 7.03 25.83 7.73
C SER A 137 5.95 25.74 8.80
N ILE A 138 4.75 26.21 8.46
CA ILE A 138 3.56 26.16 9.31
C ILE A 138 2.49 25.42 8.51
N GLN A 139 1.94 24.37 9.10
CA GLN A 139 0.81 23.63 8.56
C GLN A 139 -0.43 23.92 9.39
N LEU A 140 -1.42 24.52 8.75
CA LEU A 140 -2.76 24.68 9.33
C LEU A 140 -3.42 23.31 9.44
N ARG A 141 -3.97 23.02 10.62
CA ARG A 141 -4.74 21.80 10.88
C ARG A 141 -6.20 22.18 11.05
N PRO A 142 -7.06 21.90 10.06
CA PRO A 142 -8.49 22.13 10.24
C PRO A 142 -8.98 21.29 11.41
N ASP A 143 -9.78 21.90 12.28
CA ASP A 143 -10.49 21.17 13.31
C ASP A 143 -11.56 20.32 12.62
N ILE A 144 -11.35 19.00 12.59
CA ILE A 144 -12.36 18.07 12.12
C ILE A 144 -13.35 17.89 13.28
N ALA A 145 -14.11 18.94 13.58
CA ALA A 145 -15.26 18.83 14.45
C ALA A 145 -16.14 17.74 13.83
N THR A 146 -16.19 16.58 14.46
CA THR A 146 -17.12 15.51 14.08
C THR A 146 -18.49 16.15 14.15
N SER A 147 -19.08 16.45 12.98
CA SER A 147 -20.47 16.87 12.88
C SER A 147 -21.28 15.73 13.49
N SER A 148 -21.58 15.86 14.78
CA SER A 148 -22.42 14.95 15.51
C SER A 148 -23.80 15.15 14.95
N ILE A 149 -24.19 14.27 14.02
CA ILE A 149 -25.56 14.13 13.58
C ILE A 149 -26.39 13.93 14.85
N ARG A 150 -27.17 14.95 15.21
CA ARG A 150 -28.29 14.84 16.14
C ARG A 150 -29.56 15.07 15.34
#